data_AF-A0A0E3Y628-F1
#
_entry.id   AF-A0A0E3Y628-F1
#
_cell.length_a   1.000
_cell.length_b   1.000
_cell.length_c   1.000
_cell.angle_alpha   90.00
_cell.angle_beta   90.00
_cell.angle_gamma   90.00
#
_symmetry.space_group_name_H-M   'P 1'
#
loop_
_entity.id
_entity.type
_entity.pdbx_description
1 polymer ?
#
loop_
_entity_poly.entity_id
_entity_poly.type
_entity_poly.pdbx_seq_one_letter_code
_entity_poly.pdbx_strand_id
1 'polypeptide(L)'
;IIFLISIVTAFMGYVLPWGQMSFWGATVITNLLYFIPGLVSWICGGYTISDPTLKRFFVLHFIFPFIALCIVFIHIFFLHLQGSSNPLGYDT
;
A
#
# COMPACT_ATOMS: atom_id res chain seq x y z
N ILE A 1 2.53 10.65 0.62
CA ILE A 1 3.30 9.39 0.43
C ILE A 1 2.91 8.33 1.46
N ILE A 2 3.03 8.60 2.77
CA ILE A 2 2.63 7.68 3.85
C ILE A 2 1.22 7.12 3.61
N PHE A 3 0.25 7.98 3.32
CA PHE A 3 -1.13 7.60 3.04
C PHE A 3 -1.29 6.57 1.90
N LEU A 4 -0.55 6.72 0.80
CA LEU A 4 -0.63 5.80 -0.32
C LEU A 4 -0.03 4.43 0.06
N ILE A 5 1.12 4.44 0.72
CA ILE A 5 1.76 3.21 1.20
C ILE A 5 0.87 2.49 2.21
N SER A 6 0.18 3.21 3.09
CA SER A 6 -0.75 2.59 4.06
C SER A 6 -1.95 1.95 3.37
N ILE A 7 -2.55 2.60 2.35
CA ILE A 7 -3.65 2.00 1.57
C ILE A 7 -3.19 0.71 0.91
N VAL A 8 -2.04 0.75 0.23
CA VAL A 8 -1.48 -0.38 -0.50
C VAL A 8 -1.17 -1.52 0.48
N THR A 9 -0.51 -1.23 1.61
CA THR A 9 -0.20 -2.21 2.66
C THR A 9 -1.46 -2.87 3.23
N ALA A 10 -2.48 -2.08 3.55
CA ALA A 10 -3.74 -2.58 4.07
C ALA A 10 -4.47 -3.47 3.05
N PHE A 11 -4.50 -3.07 1.77
CA PHE A 11 -5.06 -3.88 0.70
C PHE A 11 -4.36 -5.24 0.58
N MET A 12 -3.02 -5.28 0.53
CA MET A 12 -2.31 -6.57 0.46
C MET A 12 -2.57 -7.44 1.69
N GLY A 13 -2.64 -6.84 2.89
CA GLY A 13 -2.97 -7.55 4.12
C GLY A 13 -4.37 -8.16 4.10
N TYR A 14 -5.35 -7.43 3.53
CA TYR A 14 -6.72 -7.90 3.34
C TYR A 14 -6.83 -9.12 2.40
N VAL A 15 -5.87 -9.28 1.47
CA VAL A 15 -5.86 -10.41 0.54
C VAL A 15 -5.36 -11.71 1.21
N LEU A 16 -4.54 -11.61 2.26
CA LEU A 16 -3.85 -12.76 2.89
C LEU A 16 -4.77 -13.87 3.46
N PRO A 17 -5.92 -13.57 4.10
CA PRO A 17 -6.83 -14.62 4.60
C PRO A 17 -7.47 -15.48 3.52
N TRP A 18 -7.35 -15.09 2.24
CA TRP A 18 -7.82 -15.83 1.07
C TRP A 18 -9.32 -16.21 1.10
N GLY A 19 -10.16 -15.34 1.69
CA GLY A 19 -11.61 -15.47 1.63
C GLY A 19 -12.21 -15.05 0.29
N GLN A 20 -13.52 -15.28 0.09
CA GLN A 20 -14.25 -14.87 -1.13
C GLN A 20 -14.09 -13.38 -1.43
N MET A 21 -14.30 -12.51 -0.44
CA MET A 21 -14.16 -11.07 -0.62
C MET A 21 -12.70 -10.65 -0.87
N SER A 22 -11.73 -11.33 -0.25
CA SER A 22 -10.30 -11.11 -0.48
C SER A 22 -9.91 -11.43 -1.94
N PHE A 23 -10.37 -12.57 -2.46
CA PHE A 23 -10.10 -13.00 -3.84
C PHE A 23 -10.73 -12.05 -4.87
N TRP A 24 -12.03 -11.76 -4.73
CA TRP A 24 -12.73 -10.86 -5.65
C TRP A 24 -12.24 -9.42 -5.52
N GLY A 25 -11.94 -8.95 -4.31
CA GLY A 25 -11.34 -7.65 -4.07
C GLY A 25 -9.98 -7.51 -4.74
N ALA A 26 -9.12 -8.52 -4.64
CA ALA A 26 -7.85 -8.57 -5.37
C ALA A 26 -8.05 -8.47 -6.88
N THR A 27 -9.08 -9.16 -7.40
CA THR A 27 -9.39 -9.20 -8.84
C THR A 27 -9.83 -7.83 -9.36
N VAL A 28 -10.73 -7.15 -8.64
CA VAL A 28 -11.20 -5.83 -9.04
C VAL A 28 -10.07 -4.80 -8.98
N ILE A 29 -9.31 -4.77 -7.89
CA ILE A 29 -8.28 -3.74 -7.67
C ILE A 29 -7.09 -3.90 -8.62
N THR A 30 -6.61 -5.13 -8.86
CA THR A 30 -5.51 -5.35 -9.81
C THR A 30 -5.91 -5.04 -11.25
N ASN A 31 -7.17 -5.28 -11.62
CA ASN A 31 -7.69 -4.95 -12.95
C ASN A 31 -7.85 -3.44 -13.21
N LEU A 32 -7.82 -2.58 -12.17
CA LEU A 32 -7.72 -1.13 -12.39
C LEU A 32 -6.46 -0.73 -13.17
N LEU A 33 -5.43 -1.59 -13.16
CA LEU A 33 -4.16 -1.39 -13.85
C LEU A 33 -4.12 -2.02 -15.26
N TYR A 34 -5.23 -2.60 -15.72
CA TYR A 34 -5.30 -3.34 -16.99
C TYR A 34 -4.92 -2.48 -18.22
N PHE A 35 -5.13 -1.17 -18.15
CA PHE A 35 -4.78 -0.24 -19.23
C PHE A 35 -3.27 -0.18 -19.53
N ILE A 36 -2.41 -0.66 -18.62
CA ILE A 36 -0.95 -0.75 -18.81
C ILE A 36 -0.61 -2.18 -19.26
N PRO A 37 -0.13 -2.39 -20.51
CA PRO A 37 0.16 -3.72 -21.03
C PRO A 37 1.18 -4.48 -20.18
N GLY A 38 0.86 -5.73 -19.81
CA GLY A 38 1.75 -6.62 -19.07
C GLY A 38 1.89 -6.34 -17.57
N LEU A 39 1.37 -5.22 -17.06
CA LEU A 39 1.53 -4.84 -15.65
C LEU A 39 0.78 -5.79 -14.71
N VAL A 40 -0.48 -6.15 -15.03
CA VAL A 40 -1.27 -7.09 -14.22
C VAL A 40 -0.59 -8.46 -14.15
N SER A 41 -0.12 -8.98 -15.29
CA SER A 41 0.60 -10.26 -15.32
C SER A 41 1.92 -10.23 -14.55
N TRP A 42 2.61 -9.09 -14.55
CA TRP A 42 3.85 -8.92 -13.80
C TRP A 42 3.60 -8.87 -12.29
N ILE A 43 2.60 -8.09 -11.84
CA ILE A 43 2.21 -8.02 -10.41
C ILE A 43 1.75 -9.40 -9.94
N CYS A 44 0.82 -10.01 -10.67
CA CYS A 44 0.19 -11.25 -10.26
C CYS A 44 1.07 -12.50 -10.48
N GLY A 45 2.09 -12.42 -11.32
CA GLY A 45 2.89 -13.60 -11.69
C GLY A 45 2.11 -14.61 -12.54
N GLY A 46 1.07 -14.15 -13.24
CA GLY A 46 0.15 -14.94 -14.06
C GLY A 46 -1.03 -14.09 -14.53
N TYR A 47 -1.89 -14.64 -15.38
CA TYR A 47 -3.07 -13.93 -15.92
C TYR A 47 -4.25 -13.86 -14.94
N THR A 48 -4.22 -14.63 -13.86
CA THR A 48 -5.26 -14.68 -12.84
C THR A 48 -4.67 -14.67 -11.43
N ILE A 49 -5.49 -14.27 -10.47
CA ILE A 49 -5.11 -14.31 -9.05
C ILE A 49 -5.03 -15.75 -8.58
N SER A 50 -3.88 -16.10 -8.02
CA SER A 50 -3.45 -17.47 -7.74
C SER A 50 -2.36 -17.49 -6.66
N ASP A 51 -1.90 -18.66 -6.23
CA ASP A 51 -0.87 -18.82 -5.19
C ASP A 51 0.39 -17.91 -5.35
N PRO A 52 0.96 -17.72 -6.56
CA PRO A 52 2.03 -16.75 -6.79
C PRO A 52 1.70 -15.31 -6.36
N THR A 53 0.45 -14.87 -6.56
CA THR A 53 -0.01 -13.54 -6.10
C THR A 53 0.04 -13.42 -4.59
N LEU A 54 -0.47 -14.44 -3.89
CA LEU A 54 -0.62 -14.44 -2.44
C LEU A 54 0.74 -14.40 -1.75
N LYS A 55 1.70 -15.22 -2.23
CA LYS A 55 3.07 -15.26 -1.70
C LYS A 55 3.80 -13.92 -1.91
N ARG A 56 3.62 -13.28 -3.06
CA ARG A 56 4.21 -11.96 -3.32
C ARG A 56 3.58 -10.88 -2.45
N PHE A 57 2.26 -10.89 -2.31
CA PHE A 57 1.54 -9.93 -1.46
C PHE A 57 1.90 -10.10 0.01
N PHE A 58 2.16 -11.32 0.47
CA PHE A 58 2.67 -11.56 1.82
C PHE A 58 4.04 -10.89 2.05
N VAL A 59 5.00 -11.12 1.16
CA VAL A 59 6.35 -10.52 1.26
C VAL A 59 6.25 -8.99 1.20
N LEU A 60 5.46 -8.44 0.28
CA LEU A 60 5.28 -7.01 0.14
C LEU A 60 4.55 -6.38 1.35
N HIS A 61 3.49 -7.02 1.85
CA HIS A 61 2.77 -6.59 3.06
C HIS A 61 3.68 -6.59 4.29
N PHE A 62 4.64 -7.50 4.37
CA PHE A 62 5.63 -7.51 5.44
C PHE A 62 6.64 -6.37 5.32
N ILE A 63 7.12 -6.05 4.10
CA ILE A 63 8.16 -5.04 3.88
C ILE A 63 7.62 -3.60 3.97
N PHE A 64 6.43 -3.33 3.42
CA PHE A 64 5.91 -1.96 3.33
C PHE A 64 5.71 -1.22 4.66
N PRO A 65 5.29 -1.86 5.77
CA PRO A 65 5.25 -1.22 7.08
C PRO A 65 6.60 -0.63 7.51
N PHE A 66 7.71 -1.32 7.22
CA PHE A 66 9.05 -0.82 7.54
C PHE A 66 9.45 0.38 6.66
N ILE A 67 9.07 0.35 5.38
CA ILE A 67 9.25 1.51 4.48
C ILE A 67 8.42 2.69 4.97
N ALA A 68 7.16 2.46 5.38
CA ALA A 68 6.29 3.49 5.92
C ALA A 68 6.89 4.11 7.19
N LEU A 69 7.46 3.29 8.07
CA LEU A 69 8.14 3.75 9.29
C LEU A 69 9.31 4.70 8.97
N CYS A 70 10.16 4.37 7.99
CA CYS A 70 11.22 5.28 7.53
C CYS A 70 10.67 6.64 7.06
N ILE A 71 9.54 6.63 6.34
CA ILE A 71 8.92 7.86 5.83
C ILE A 71 8.24 8.64 6.95
N VAL A 72 7.71 7.96 7.97
CA VAL A 72 7.17 8.60 9.19
C VAL A 72 8.28 9.37 9.92
N PHE A 73 9.50 8.83 10.01
CA PHE A 73 10.62 9.60 10.57
C PHE A 73 10.92 10.87 9.78
N ILE A 74 10.95 10.78 8.44
CA ILE A 74 11.14 11.95 7.58
C ILE A 74 10.00 12.96 7.78
N HIS A 75 8.76 12.49 7.91
CA HIS A 75 7.60 13.33 8.18
C HIS A 75 7.70 14.06 9.52
N ILE A 76 8.07 13.35 10.60
CA ILE A 76 8.28 13.94 11.93
C ILE A 76 9.45 14.92 11.91
N PHE A 77 10.53 14.63 11.17
CA PHE A 77 11.67 15.53 11.03
C PHE A 77 11.25 16.89 10.45
N PHE A 78 10.48 16.91 9.37
CA PHE A 78 9.95 18.16 8.82
C PHE A 78 8.96 18.85 9.77
N LEU A 79 8.09 18.09 10.44
CA LEU A 79 7.20 18.64 11.46
C LEU A 79 7.99 19.31 12.59
N HIS A 80 9.13 18.76 12.98
CA HIS A 80 10.00 19.33 14.01
C HIS A 80 10.72 20.60 13.54
N LEU A 81 11.07 20.70 12.26
CA LEU A 81 11.72 21.90 11.69
C LEU A 81 10.77 23.11 11.60
N GLN A 82 9.54 22.89 11.12
CA GLN A 82 8.55 23.96 10.98
C GLN A 82 7.72 24.20 12.24
N GLY A 83 7.61 23.22 13.13
CA GLY A 83 6.67 23.25 14.25
C GLY A 83 5.23 22.92 13.81
N SER A 84 4.36 22.69 14.79
CA SER A 84 2.94 22.45 14.54
C SER A 84 2.19 23.77 14.36
N SER A 85 1.27 23.81 13.39
CA SER A 85 0.30 24.91 13.30
C SER A 85 -0.66 24.92 14.48
N ASN A 86 -1.24 26.08 14.79
CA ASN A 86 -2.32 26.20 15.78
C ASN A 86 -3.65 26.67 15.12
N PRO A 87 -4.80 26.49 15.80
CA PRO A 87 -6.12 26.81 15.23
C PRO A 87 -6.33 28.30 14.92
N LEU A 88 -5.53 29.17 15.54
CA LEU A 88 -5.62 30.63 15.36
C LEU A 88 -4.75 31.11 14.19
N GLY A 89 -3.87 30.25 13.65
CA GLY A 89 -3.13 30.48 12.41
C GLY A 89 -2.02 31.54 12.49
N TYR A 90 -1.65 31.99 13.69
CA TYR A 90 -0.51 32.89 13.89
C TYR A 90 0.72 32.13 14.35
N ASP A 91 1.91 32.61 14.02
CA ASP A 91 3.17 32.00 14.46
C ASP A 91 3.33 32.15 15.98
N THR A 92 3.65 31.05 16.66
CA THR A 92 3.95 31.01 18.11
C THR A 92 5.44 31.01 18.37
#